data_AF-A0AAD9KGJ6-F1
#
_entry.id   AF-A0AAD9KGJ6-F1
#
_cell.length_a   1.000
_cell.length_b   1.000
_cell.length_c   1.000
_cell.angle_alpha   90.00
_cell.angle_beta   90.00
_cell.angle_gamma   90.00
#
_symmetry.space_group_name_H-M   'P 1'
#
loop_
_entity.id
_entity.type
_entity.pdbx_description
1 polymer ?
#
loop_
_entity_poly.entity_id
_entity_poly.type
_entity_poly.pdbx_seq_one_letter_code
_entity_poly.pdbx_strand_id
1 'polypeptide(L)'
;MFIYMDMGWDTRFSTRRSMLGYFSYKHEQEEALQLAPSMKSTSFRMQNRIGNKGEQGSYMFRVASGSGGINFDQKCFNWFANEMRRLSIVRYSLSWTLACPCDLRLADMDGRWRFDWPQYFNTNLERMCFYEKIPWFISTQECCYSQSGFLINTEDGRGGQSFLYHPYYYRQHQKFDVDPKKWCCEYSDNCNFFYFVRPLDRCWNYMPLDIGQ
;
A
#
# COMPACT_ATOMS: atom_id res chain seq x y z
N MET A 1 -14.93 20.94 -23.21
CA MET A 1 -15.57 20.38 -22.00
C MET A 1 -14.50 20.28 -20.93
N PHE A 2 -14.66 20.99 -19.80
CA PHE A 2 -13.68 20.92 -18.71
C PHE A 2 -14.09 19.77 -17.79
N ILE A 3 -13.28 18.72 -17.75
CA ILE A 3 -13.50 17.61 -16.83
C ILE A 3 -12.65 17.91 -15.59
N TYR A 4 -13.32 18.25 -14.49
CA TYR A 4 -12.68 18.36 -13.19
C TYR A 4 -12.47 16.94 -12.66
N MET A 5 -11.24 16.43 -12.77
CA MET A 5 -10.80 15.25 -12.04
C MET A 5 -9.82 15.69 -10.96
N ASP A 6 -10.11 15.33 -9.72
CA ASP A 6 -9.16 15.44 -8.60
C ASP A 6 -8.04 14.42 -8.84
N MET A 7 -6.99 14.84 -9.54
CA MET A 7 -5.80 14.03 -9.75
C MET A 7 -4.71 14.47 -8.78
N GLY A 8 -4.17 13.51 -8.02
CA GLY A 8 -2.96 13.67 -7.22
C GLY A 8 -1.76 13.88 -8.13
N TRP A 9 -1.42 15.12 -8.41
CA TRP A 9 -0.21 15.46 -9.16
C TRP A 9 1.02 15.30 -8.27
N ASP A 10 2.04 14.58 -8.75
CA ASP A 10 3.38 14.62 -8.17
C ASP A 10 4.01 15.98 -8.51
N THR A 11 3.93 16.92 -7.58
CA THR A 11 4.45 18.29 -7.77
C THR A 11 5.95 18.39 -7.51
N ARG A 12 6.63 17.28 -7.15
CA ARG A 12 8.07 17.31 -6.82
C ARG A 12 8.97 17.79 -7.96
N PHE A 13 8.46 17.77 -9.21
CA PHE A 13 9.21 18.16 -10.40
C PHE A 13 8.62 19.35 -11.18
N SER A 14 7.52 19.97 -10.72
CA SER A 14 6.89 21.07 -11.46
C SER A 14 7.11 22.41 -10.75
N THR A 15 7.98 23.25 -11.33
CA THR A 15 8.08 24.68 -10.98
C THR A 15 7.03 25.54 -11.70
N ARG A 16 6.16 24.93 -12.53
CA ARG A 16 5.19 25.65 -13.37
C ARG A 16 3.75 25.46 -12.90
N ARG A 17 2.96 26.54 -12.99
CA ARG A 17 1.57 26.66 -12.52
C ARG A 17 0.53 25.98 -13.43
N SER A 18 0.93 25.41 -14.56
CA SER A 18 0.03 24.72 -15.49
C SER A 18 0.82 23.73 -16.34
N MET A 19 0.28 22.52 -16.50
CA MET A 19 0.83 21.49 -17.39
C MET A 19 -0.22 21.14 -18.44
N LEU A 20 0.20 21.12 -19.70
CA LEU A 20 -0.62 20.71 -20.83
C LEU A 20 -0.24 19.26 -21.17
N GLY A 21 -1.21 18.35 -21.10
CA GLY A 21 -1.02 16.94 -21.44
C GLY A 21 -1.97 16.54 -22.56
N TYR A 22 -1.49 15.69 -23.48
CA TYR A 22 -2.28 15.13 -24.56
C TYR A 22 -2.34 13.61 -24.41
N PHE A 23 -3.51 13.02 -24.69
CA PHE A 23 -3.68 11.57 -24.78
C PHE A 23 -4.27 11.21 -26.14
N SER A 24 -3.67 10.25 -26.82
CA SER A 24 -4.27 9.55 -27.95
C SER A 24 -3.96 8.07 -27.80
N TYR A 25 -5.01 7.23 -27.79
CA TYR A 25 -4.82 5.79 -27.90
C TYR A 25 -5.00 5.39 -29.37
N LYS A 26 -3.88 5.36 -30.10
CA LYS A 26 -3.47 4.27 -31.00
C LYS A 26 -2.05 4.52 -31.51
N HIS A 27 -1.29 3.42 -31.51
CA HIS A 27 0.02 3.22 -32.13
C HIS A 27 0.22 4.03 -33.43
N GLU A 28 1.28 4.87 -33.49
CA GLU A 28 2.42 4.74 -34.44
C GLU A 28 3.23 6.01 -34.69
N GLN A 29 2.86 7.19 -34.17
CA GLN A 29 3.72 8.36 -34.31
C GLN A 29 3.90 9.11 -32.99
N GLU A 30 5.12 8.99 -32.46
CA GLU A 30 5.67 9.83 -31.41
C GLU A 30 5.84 11.26 -31.94
N GLU A 31 4.77 12.04 -32.02
CA GLU A 31 4.91 13.50 -32.10
C GLU A 31 4.89 14.07 -30.69
N ALA A 32 6.04 13.94 -30.02
CA ALA A 32 6.37 14.81 -28.92
C ALA A 32 6.50 16.22 -29.47
N LEU A 33 5.45 17.05 -29.32
CA LEU A 33 5.57 18.47 -29.59
C LEU A 33 6.61 19.03 -28.61
N GLN A 34 7.79 19.38 -29.12
CA GLN A 34 8.93 19.85 -28.36
C GLN A 34 8.57 21.15 -27.63
N LEU A 35 8.22 21.05 -26.35
CA LEU A 35 8.23 22.18 -25.44
C LEU A 35 9.63 22.32 -24.83
N ALA A 36 10.46 23.09 -25.53
CA ALA A 36 11.80 23.57 -25.17
C ALA A 36 12.92 22.52 -25.01
N PRO A 37 14.18 22.85 -25.34
CA PRO A 37 15.23 21.86 -25.63
C PRO A 37 15.89 21.19 -24.41
N SER A 38 15.37 21.34 -23.18
CA SER A 38 16.12 20.98 -21.97
C SER A 38 15.49 19.92 -21.06
N MET A 39 14.35 19.32 -21.41
CA MET A 39 13.74 18.30 -20.56
C MET A 39 13.45 17.06 -21.37
N LYS A 40 14.18 15.97 -21.06
CA LYS A 40 13.80 14.61 -21.45
C LYS A 40 12.33 14.42 -21.08
N SER A 41 11.48 14.36 -22.11
CA SER A 41 10.06 14.06 -21.99
C SER A 41 9.89 12.67 -21.41
N THR A 42 9.82 12.56 -20.09
CA THR A 42 9.16 11.42 -19.47
C THR A 42 7.67 11.62 -19.71
N SER A 43 7.16 11.04 -20.78
CA SER A 43 5.73 11.02 -21.09
C SER A 43 5.00 10.36 -19.92
N PHE A 44 4.26 11.18 -19.17
CA PHE A 44 3.47 10.72 -18.03
C PHE A 44 2.27 9.90 -18.54
N ARG A 45 2.26 8.59 -18.24
CA ARG A 45 1.19 7.67 -18.66
C ARG A 45 0.07 7.62 -17.60
N MET A 46 -0.98 8.42 -17.76
CA MET A 46 -2.17 8.43 -16.87
C MET A 46 -3.07 7.20 -16.99
N GLN A 47 -2.87 6.37 -18.01
CA GLN A 47 -3.73 5.23 -18.35
C GLN A 47 -3.93 4.21 -17.21
N ASN A 48 -2.96 4.09 -16.28
CA ASN A 48 -3.00 3.11 -15.20
C ASN A 48 -3.27 3.73 -13.82
N ARG A 49 -3.69 5.00 -13.75
CA ARG A 49 -3.96 5.68 -12.48
C ARG A 49 -5.37 5.38 -11.98
N ILE A 50 -5.48 5.07 -10.68
CA ILE A 50 -6.77 4.99 -9.97
C ILE A 50 -7.55 6.29 -10.18
N GLY A 51 -8.81 6.18 -10.62
CA GLY A 51 -9.70 7.33 -10.90
C GLY A 51 -9.79 7.73 -12.39
N ASN A 52 -8.93 7.18 -13.26
CA ASN A 52 -9.08 7.36 -14.71
C ASN A 52 -10.25 6.53 -15.25
N LYS A 53 -11.19 7.19 -15.97
CA LYS A 53 -12.38 6.55 -16.55
C LYS A 53 -12.19 6.01 -17.98
N GLY A 54 -11.01 6.17 -18.57
CA GLY A 54 -10.71 5.67 -19.92
C GLY A 54 -11.38 6.46 -21.05
N GLU A 55 -11.85 7.68 -20.78
CA GLU A 55 -12.45 8.56 -21.79
C GLU A 55 -11.38 9.14 -22.74
N GLN A 56 -11.73 9.29 -24.03
CA GLN A 56 -10.84 9.83 -25.06
C GLN A 56 -11.06 11.34 -25.22
N GLY A 57 -9.99 12.14 -25.26
CA GLY A 57 -10.11 13.59 -25.47
C GLY A 57 -8.83 14.39 -25.23
N SER A 58 -8.91 15.70 -25.49
CA SER A 58 -7.89 16.67 -25.10
C SER A 58 -8.26 17.27 -23.75
N TYR A 59 -7.36 17.15 -22.78
CA TYR A 59 -7.62 17.58 -21.40
C TYR A 59 -6.68 18.72 -21.02
N MET A 60 -7.25 19.85 -20.63
CA MET A 60 -6.49 20.95 -20.04
C MET A 60 -6.67 20.91 -18.52
N PHE A 61 -5.58 20.67 -17.81
CA PHE A 61 -5.58 20.68 -16.35
C PHE A 61 -5.01 21.99 -15.84
N ARG A 62 -5.81 22.72 -15.07
CA ARG A 62 -5.29 23.82 -14.26
C ARG A 62 -4.77 23.22 -12.97
N VAL A 63 -3.49 23.42 -12.66
CA VAL A 63 -2.97 23.23 -11.30
C VAL A 63 -3.55 24.37 -10.47
N ALA A 64 -4.81 24.25 -10.11
CA ALA A 64 -5.44 25.14 -9.16
C ALA A 64 -4.99 24.71 -7.77
N SER A 65 -4.66 25.68 -6.92
CA SER A 65 -4.71 25.50 -5.47
C SER A 65 -6.17 25.30 -5.07
N GLY A 66 -6.73 24.15 -5.44
CA GLY A 66 -8.12 23.79 -5.18
C GLY A 66 -8.27 23.44 -3.71
N SER A 67 -9.31 23.98 -3.10
CA SER A 67 -9.78 23.63 -1.76
C SER A 67 -10.24 22.17 -1.72
N GLY A 68 -9.61 21.35 -0.87
CA GLY A 68 -10.33 20.38 -0.03
C GLY A 68 -10.15 18.88 -0.28
N GLY A 69 -9.52 18.43 -1.37
CA GLY A 69 -9.26 17.00 -1.60
C GLY A 69 -8.08 16.48 -0.75
N ILE A 70 -8.21 15.33 -0.11
CA ILE A 70 -7.10 14.68 0.59
C ILE A 70 -6.14 14.07 -0.44
N ASN A 71 -4.92 14.60 -0.54
CA ASN A 71 -3.87 14.02 -1.39
C ASN A 71 -3.25 12.79 -0.69
N PHE A 72 -3.73 11.59 -1.04
CA PHE A 72 -3.26 10.33 -0.44
C PHE A 72 -1.84 9.94 -0.85
N ASP A 73 -1.39 10.29 -2.07
CA ASP A 73 0.01 10.12 -2.48
C ASP A 73 0.94 10.90 -1.54
N GLN A 74 0.63 12.17 -1.27
CA GLN A 74 1.41 13.01 -0.36
C GLN A 74 1.34 12.49 1.08
N LYS A 75 0.17 12.01 1.53
CA LYS A 75 0.05 11.40 2.87
C LYS A 75 0.91 10.15 3.01
N CYS A 76 0.85 9.25 2.02
CA CYS A 76 1.68 8.05 1.98
C CYS A 76 3.17 8.41 2.00
N PHE A 77 3.59 9.34 1.13
CA PHE A 77 4.98 9.77 1.07
C PHE A 77 5.46 10.45 2.37
N ASN A 78 4.64 11.31 2.97
CA ASN A 78 4.97 11.96 4.24
C ASN A 78 5.10 10.95 5.38
N TRP A 79 4.20 9.96 5.43
CA TRP A 79 4.29 8.85 6.38
C TRP A 79 5.58 8.05 6.16
N PHE A 80 5.86 7.63 4.93
CA PHE A 80 7.06 6.88 4.56
C PHE A 80 8.33 7.63 4.96
N ALA A 81 8.43 8.92 4.62
CA ALA A 81 9.58 9.75 4.97
C ALA A 81 9.78 9.88 6.50
N ASN A 82 8.69 9.92 7.27
CA ASN A 82 8.75 9.96 8.73
C ASN A 82 9.20 8.63 9.33
N GLU A 83 8.68 7.50 8.82
CA GLU A 83 9.08 6.16 9.27
C GLU A 83 10.54 5.87 8.91
N MET A 84 11.01 6.31 7.74
CA MET A 84 12.41 6.18 7.32
C MET A 84 13.39 6.83 8.30
N ARG A 85 13.02 7.96 8.93
CA ARG A 85 13.84 8.61 9.97
C ARG A 85 13.96 7.79 11.25
N ARG A 86 13.04 6.84 11.47
CA ARG A 86 12.98 5.98 12.66
C ARG A 86 13.08 4.50 12.29
N LEU A 87 13.60 4.19 11.10
CA LEU A 87 13.57 2.85 10.53
C LEU A 87 14.25 1.82 11.42
N SER A 88 15.31 2.20 12.13
CA SER A 88 16.00 1.31 13.09
C SER A 88 15.09 0.89 14.24
N ILE A 89 14.36 1.84 14.83
CA ILE A 89 13.41 1.60 15.93
C ILE A 89 12.25 0.75 15.42
N VAL A 90 11.73 1.10 14.24
CA VAL A 90 10.65 0.33 13.60
C VAL A 90 11.09 -1.11 13.39
N ARG A 91 12.23 -1.35 12.73
CA ARG A 91 12.74 -2.69 12.47
C ARG A 91 13.03 -3.47 13.75
N TYR A 92 13.56 -2.81 14.77
CA TYR A 92 13.76 -3.42 16.08
C TYR A 92 12.44 -3.83 16.73
N SER A 93 11.40 -2.99 16.68
CA SER A 93 10.07 -3.36 17.19
C SER A 93 9.46 -4.52 16.41
N LEU A 94 9.64 -4.56 15.09
CA LEU A 94 9.10 -5.62 14.24
C LEU A 94 9.91 -6.92 14.33
N SER A 95 11.17 -6.91 14.76
CA SER A 95 11.96 -8.16 14.89
C SER A 95 11.48 -9.10 15.99
N TRP A 96 10.58 -8.64 16.86
CA TRP A 96 9.95 -9.43 17.91
C TRP A 96 8.67 -10.14 17.47
N THR A 97 8.17 -9.87 16.26
CA THR A 97 6.96 -10.52 15.77
C THR A 97 7.26 -11.91 15.25
N LEU A 98 6.31 -12.83 15.40
CA LEU A 98 6.45 -14.19 14.89
C LEU A 98 6.41 -14.22 13.36
N ALA A 99 7.16 -15.15 12.78
CA ALA A 99 7.07 -15.47 11.36
C ALA A 99 5.73 -16.17 11.05
N CYS A 100 5.08 -15.78 9.97
CA CYS A 100 3.87 -16.37 9.45
C CYS A 100 4.08 -17.84 9.07
N PRO A 101 3.16 -18.73 9.44
CA PRO A 101 3.06 -20.04 8.82
C PRO A 101 2.95 -19.94 7.29
N CYS A 102 3.51 -20.91 6.56
CA CYS A 102 3.39 -20.91 5.09
C CYS A 102 1.99 -21.31 4.59
N ASP A 103 1.22 -21.98 5.44
CA ASP A 103 -0.06 -22.60 5.11
C ASP A 103 -1.13 -22.27 6.15
N LEU A 104 -2.35 -22.04 5.68
CA LEU A 104 -3.53 -21.71 6.48
C LEU A 104 -3.79 -22.76 7.58
N ARG A 105 -3.62 -24.05 7.28
CA ARG A 105 -3.83 -25.14 8.25
C ARG A 105 -2.85 -25.04 9.41
N LEU A 106 -1.61 -24.64 9.14
CA LEU A 106 -0.61 -24.44 10.18
C LEU A 106 -0.97 -23.24 11.06
N ALA A 107 -1.47 -22.15 10.45
CA ALA A 107 -1.96 -21.00 11.20
C ALA A 107 -3.16 -21.32 12.09
N ASP A 108 -4.07 -22.17 11.63
CA ASP A 108 -5.25 -22.59 12.39
C ASP A 108 -4.90 -23.52 13.57
N MET A 109 -3.91 -24.41 13.38
CA MET A 109 -3.47 -25.33 14.43
C MET A 109 -2.51 -24.70 15.45
N ASP A 110 -1.76 -23.68 15.03
CA ASP A 110 -0.78 -23.01 15.89
C ASP A 110 -1.49 -21.99 16.80
N GLY A 111 -1.65 -22.36 18.08
CA GLY A 111 -2.37 -21.57 19.09
C GLY A 111 -1.78 -20.19 19.39
N ARG A 112 -0.64 -19.82 18.79
CA ARG A 112 -0.08 -18.46 18.80
C ARG A 112 -0.81 -17.52 17.86
N TRP A 113 -1.59 -18.02 16.91
CA TRP A 113 -2.34 -17.22 15.93
C TRP A 113 -3.82 -17.19 16.25
N ARG A 114 -4.49 -16.11 15.84
CA ARG A 114 -5.92 -15.92 16.01
C ARG A 114 -6.53 -15.41 14.71
N PHE A 115 -7.61 -16.06 14.30
CA PHE A 115 -8.37 -15.67 13.12
C PHE A 115 -8.99 -14.27 13.27
N ASP A 116 -8.85 -13.45 12.23
CA ASP A 116 -9.45 -12.13 12.12
C ASP A 116 -10.83 -12.19 11.46
N TRP A 117 -11.84 -12.47 12.28
CA TRP A 117 -13.24 -12.48 11.84
C TRP A 117 -13.67 -11.15 11.17
N PRO A 118 -13.41 -9.97 11.76
CA PRO A 118 -13.72 -8.70 11.11
C PRO A 118 -13.15 -8.56 9.69
N GLN A 119 -11.87 -8.88 9.50
CA GLN A 119 -11.21 -8.72 8.21
C GLN A 119 -11.71 -9.73 7.16
N TYR A 120 -12.06 -10.94 7.59
CA TYR A 120 -12.65 -11.96 6.72
C TYR A 120 -13.97 -11.51 6.09
N PHE A 121 -14.88 -10.90 6.87
CA PHE A 121 -16.14 -10.37 6.34
C PHE A 121 -15.94 -9.14 5.45
N ASN A 122 -14.98 -8.27 5.79
CA ASN A 122 -14.72 -7.05 5.01
C ASN A 122 -14.07 -7.31 3.65
N THR A 123 -13.41 -8.45 3.48
CA THR A 123 -12.70 -8.82 2.24
C THR A 123 -13.52 -9.73 1.34
N ASN A 124 -14.84 -9.84 1.56
CA ASN A 124 -15.73 -10.73 0.81
C ASN A 124 -15.19 -12.17 0.68
N LEU A 125 -14.52 -12.68 1.72
CA LEU A 125 -13.98 -14.04 1.75
C LEU A 125 -12.85 -14.30 0.72
N GLU A 126 -12.24 -13.25 0.16
CA GLU A 126 -11.13 -13.39 -0.79
C GLU A 126 -9.83 -13.86 -0.13
N ARG A 127 -9.66 -13.56 1.16
CA ARG A 127 -8.49 -13.94 1.95
C ARG A 127 -8.84 -14.20 3.41
N MET A 128 -8.07 -15.06 4.04
CA MET A 128 -8.18 -15.40 5.46
C MET A 128 -6.98 -14.85 6.20
N CYS A 129 -7.19 -13.97 7.17
CA CYS A 129 -6.10 -13.33 7.90
C CYS A 129 -6.08 -13.79 9.36
N PHE A 130 -4.88 -13.97 9.89
CA PHE A 130 -4.62 -14.32 11.28
C PHE A 130 -3.66 -13.30 11.85
N TYR A 131 -3.85 -12.90 13.10
CA TYR A 131 -2.89 -12.09 13.84
C TYR A 131 -2.31 -12.88 15.01
N GLU A 132 -1.11 -12.51 15.43
CA GLU A 132 -0.49 -13.08 16.62
C GLU A 132 -1.34 -12.76 17.86
N LYS A 133 -1.72 -13.79 18.62
CA LYS A 133 -2.67 -13.72 19.74
C LYS A 133 -2.13 -12.95 20.94
N ILE A 134 -0.84 -13.13 21.23
CA ILE A 134 -0.16 -12.47 22.35
C ILE A 134 1.09 -11.80 21.77
N PRO A 135 1.07 -10.48 21.55
CA PRO A 135 2.24 -9.80 21.07
C PRO A 135 3.34 -9.84 22.16
N TRP A 136 4.58 -10.12 21.77
CA TRP A 136 5.74 -10.05 22.68
C TRP A 136 5.99 -8.63 23.18
N PHE A 137 5.55 -7.63 22.41
CA PHE A 137 5.60 -6.22 22.76
C PHE A 137 4.26 -5.54 22.41
N ILE A 138 4.29 -4.31 21.92
CA ILE A 138 3.13 -3.70 21.27
C ILE A 138 3.00 -4.10 19.80
N SER A 139 4.04 -4.61 19.15
CA SER A 139 4.01 -5.02 17.74
C SER A 139 3.44 -6.42 17.56
N THR A 140 2.92 -6.71 16.38
CA THR A 140 2.31 -8.01 16.05
C THR A 140 2.40 -8.27 14.56
N GLN A 141 2.25 -9.53 14.14
CA GLN A 141 2.19 -9.91 12.73
C GLN A 141 0.77 -10.29 12.34
N GLU A 142 0.33 -9.85 11.15
CA GLU A 142 -0.78 -10.44 10.42
C GLU A 142 -0.29 -11.28 9.25
N CYS A 143 -0.89 -12.44 9.10
CA CYS A 143 -0.63 -13.40 8.04
C CYS A 143 -1.94 -13.62 7.28
N CYS A 144 -1.97 -13.27 6.01
CA CYS A 144 -3.13 -13.46 5.15
C CYS A 144 -2.87 -14.56 4.14
N TYR A 145 -3.83 -15.45 3.97
CA TYR A 145 -3.77 -16.63 3.11
C TYR A 145 -4.80 -16.50 1.98
N SER A 146 -4.44 -17.01 0.81
CA SER A 146 -5.36 -17.12 -0.33
C SER A 146 -6.42 -18.19 -0.05
N GLN A 147 -7.44 -18.25 -0.89
CA GLN A 147 -8.45 -19.32 -0.82
C GLN A 147 -7.85 -20.72 -0.96
N SER A 148 -6.70 -20.85 -1.63
CA SER A 148 -5.95 -22.10 -1.75
C SER A 148 -5.13 -22.43 -0.50
N GLY A 149 -5.13 -21.58 0.53
CA GLY A 149 -4.43 -21.79 1.80
C GLY A 149 -2.97 -21.34 1.83
N PHE A 150 -2.44 -20.79 0.74
CA PHE A 150 -1.05 -20.31 0.69
C PHE A 150 -0.91 -18.88 1.22
N LEU A 151 0.19 -18.62 1.93
CA LEU A 151 0.53 -17.27 2.40
C LEU A 151 0.62 -16.29 1.22
N ILE A 152 -0.09 -15.17 1.31
CA ILE A 152 -0.06 -14.09 0.32
C ILE A 152 1.13 -13.18 0.65
N ASN A 153 2.15 -13.21 -0.20
CA ASN A 153 3.39 -12.44 -0.07
C ASN A 153 3.56 -11.39 -1.19
N THR A 154 2.45 -10.96 -1.80
CA THR A 154 2.42 -9.93 -2.83
C THR A 154 2.22 -8.53 -2.22
N GLU A 155 3.00 -7.55 -2.69
CA GLU A 155 2.95 -6.15 -2.25
C GLU A 155 1.78 -5.35 -2.90
N ASP A 156 0.64 -6.01 -3.09
CA ASP A 156 -0.56 -5.47 -3.74
C ASP A 156 -1.69 -5.15 -2.74
N GLY A 157 -1.36 -5.13 -1.45
CA GLY A 157 -2.30 -4.83 -0.36
C GLY A 157 -3.09 -6.04 0.13
N ARG A 158 -3.03 -7.18 -0.58
CA ARG A 158 -3.73 -8.42 -0.22
C ARG A 158 -2.95 -9.29 0.76
N GLY A 159 -1.63 -9.09 0.84
CA GLY A 159 -0.79 -9.72 1.85
C GLY A 159 -1.12 -9.27 3.28
N GLY A 160 -0.59 -10.04 4.24
CA GLY A 160 -0.57 -9.64 5.64
C GLY A 160 0.37 -8.45 5.88
N GLN A 161 0.68 -8.14 7.13
CA GLN A 161 1.68 -7.12 7.45
C GLN A 161 2.15 -7.23 8.89
N SER A 162 3.35 -6.76 9.16
CA SER A 162 3.73 -6.46 10.54
C SER A 162 3.09 -5.15 10.97
N PHE A 163 2.57 -5.10 12.19
CA PHE A 163 1.98 -3.95 12.83
C PHE A 163 2.92 -3.45 13.93
N LEU A 164 3.13 -2.13 14.02
CA LEU A 164 3.81 -1.56 15.18
C LEU A 164 2.95 -1.63 16.45
N TYR A 165 1.63 -1.56 16.30
CA TYR A 165 0.69 -1.62 17.40
C TYR A 165 -0.33 -2.74 17.16
N HIS A 166 -0.47 -3.64 18.12
CA HIS A 166 -1.44 -4.71 18.09
C HIS A 166 -2.87 -4.13 18.06
N PRO A 167 -3.83 -4.76 17.35
CA PRO A 167 -5.21 -4.27 17.24
C PRO A 167 -5.90 -3.93 18.58
N TYR A 168 -5.45 -4.55 19.68
CA TYR A 168 -5.84 -4.21 21.05
C TYR A 168 -5.62 -2.72 21.38
N TYR A 169 -4.55 -2.11 20.88
CA TYR A 169 -4.25 -0.69 20.99
C TYR A 169 -4.88 0.10 19.85
N TYR A 170 -6.22 0.05 19.75
CA TYR A 170 -7.01 0.51 18.61
C TYR A 170 -6.58 1.87 18.03
N ARG A 171 -6.40 2.90 18.86
CA ARG A 171 -6.08 4.26 18.38
C ARG A 171 -4.71 4.32 17.72
N GLN A 172 -3.71 3.68 18.30
CA GLN A 172 -2.35 3.65 17.76
C GLN A 172 -2.29 2.75 16.53
N HIS A 173 -2.91 1.58 16.59
CA HIS A 173 -3.02 0.65 15.46
C HIS A 173 -3.67 1.32 14.24
N GLN A 174 -4.80 2.02 14.45
CA GLN A 174 -5.48 2.75 13.39
C GLN A 174 -4.55 3.81 12.76
N LYS A 175 -3.91 4.63 13.59
CA LYS A 175 -3.11 5.76 13.14
C LYS A 175 -1.80 5.37 12.46
N PHE A 176 -1.10 4.35 12.99
CA PHE A 176 0.28 4.04 12.59
C PHE A 176 0.39 2.88 11.61
N ASP A 177 -0.66 2.07 11.47
CA ASP A 177 -0.61 0.90 10.61
C ASP A 177 -1.81 0.80 9.65
N VAL A 178 -3.05 0.99 10.10
CA VAL A 178 -4.24 0.89 9.22
C VAL A 178 -4.34 2.07 8.27
N ASP A 179 -4.33 3.30 8.79
CA ASP A 179 -4.47 4.51 7.98
C ASP A 179 -3.36 4.63 6.92
N PRO A 180 -2.07 4.39 7.25
CA PRO A 180 -1.01 4.41 6.24
C PRO A 180 -1.15 3.31 5.18
N LYS A 181 -1.57 2.09 5.55
CA LYS A 181 -1.88 1.04 4.58
C LYS A 181 -2.95 1.52 3.61
N LYS A 182 -4.04 2.13 4.12
CA LYS A 182 -5.11 2.68 3.28
C LYS A 182 -4.60 3.77 2.36
N TRP A 183 -3.83 4.73 2.88
CA TRP A 183 -3.28 5.82 2.07
C TRP A 183 -2.37 5.30 0.95
N CYS A 184 -1.52 4.30 1.25
CA CYS A 184 -0.51 3.80 0.32
C CYS A 184 -1.02 2.72 -0.64
N CYS A 185 -1.97 1.87 -0.23
CA CYS A 185 -2.37 0.67 -0.97
C CYS A 185 -3.82 0.71 -1.48
N GLU A 186 -4.75 1.36 -0.77
CA GLU A 186 -6.16 1.44 -1.19
C GLU A 186 -6.44 2.73 -1.98
N TYR A 187 -5.84 3.84 -1.56
CA TYR A 187 -6.12 5.17 -2.10
C TYR A 187 -4.98 5.75 -2.95
N SER A 188 -3.87 5.02 -3.12
CA SER A 188 -2.80 5.36 -4.06
C SER A 188 -2.08 4.11 -4.58
N ASP A 189 -1.26 4.28 -5.61
CA ASP A 189 -0.48 3.20 -6.24
C ASP A 189 0.92 3.04 -5.59
N ASN A 190 1.07 3.35 -4.29
CA ASN A 190 2.36 3.42 -3.59
C ASN A 190 2.52 2.33 -2.51
N CYS A 191 1.89 1.17 -2.71
CA CYS A 191 1.86 0.11 -1.71
C CYS A 191 3.25 -0.45 -1.38
N ASN A 192 4.18 -0.35 -2.33
CA ASN A 192 5.59 -0.65 -2.15
C ASN A 192 6.25 0.19 -1.05
N PHE A 193 5.88 1.47 -0.86
CA PHE A 193 6.41 2.29 0.24
C PHE A 193 5.93 1.78 1.59
N PHE A 194 4.69 1.33 1.66
CA PHE A 194 4.16 0.71 2.87
C PHE A 194 4.93 -0.57 3.20
N TYR A 195 5.03 -1.49 2.24
CA TYR A 195 5.69 -2.78 2.46
C TYR A 195 7.21 -2.68 2.60
N PHE A 196 7.86 -1.61 2.16
CA PHE A 196 9.26 -1.36 2.49
C PHE A 196 9.46 -1.15 4.02
N VAL A 197 8.52 -0.44 4.65
CA VAL A 197 8.57 -0.07 6.06
C VAL A 197 7.91 -1.13 6.96
N ARG A 198 6.87 -1.80 6.46
CA ARG A 198 6.15 -2.92 7.08
C ARG A 198 6.24 -4.15 6.18
N PRO A 199 7.38 -4.86 6.16
CA PRO A 199 7.59 -5.97 5.24
C PRO A 199 6.52 -7.05 5.33
N LEU A 200 6.20 -7.63 4.17
CA LEU A 200 5.52 -8.92 4.11
C LEU A 200 6.46 -9.99 4.63
N ASP A 201 5.94 -10.85 5.50
CA ASP A 201 6.70 -12.02 5.91
C ASP A 201 6.69 -13.09 4.80
N ARG A 202 7.74 -13.91 4.77
CA ARG A 202 7.97 -14.94 3.76
C ARG A 202 7.92 -16.37 4.29
N CYS A 203 7.46 -16.56 5.52
CA CYS A 203 7.32 -17.84 6.23
C CYS A 203 8.59 -18.71 6.39
N TRP A 204 9.73 -18.37 5.78
CA TRP A 204 10.95 -19.17 5.82
C TRP A 204 11.53 -19.35 7.23
N ASN A 205 11.22 -18.43 8.14
CA ASN A 205 11.64 -18.48 9.52
C ASN A 205 10.55 -19.06 10.45
N TYR A 206 9.43 -19.55 9.90
CA TYR A 206 8.39 -20.17 10.70
C TYR A 206 8.87 -21.51 11.24
N MET A 207 8.88 -21.61 12.56
CA MET A 207 9.10 -22.85 13.28
C MET A 207 7.77 -23.25 13.93
N PRO A 208 7.16 -24.37 13.48
CA PRO A 208 6.04 -24.96 14.18
C PRO A 208 6.45 -25.28 15.61
N LEU A 209 5.52 -25.15 16.56
CA LEU A 209 5.74 -25.78 17.86
C LEU A 209 5.80 -27.29 17.62
N ASP A 210 6.77 -27.98 18.23
CA ASP A 210 6.76 -29.44 18.30
C ASP A 210 5.51 -29.84 19.10
N ILE A 211 4.42 -30.07 18.38
CA ILE A 211 3.25 -30.74 18.94
C ILE A 211 3.65 -32.21 18.91
N GLY A 212 4.28 -32.66 20.00
CA GLY A 212 4.69 -34.05 20.17
C GLY A 212 3.57 -34.98 19.73
N GLN A 213 3.88 -35.82 18.74
CA GLN A 213 3.03 -36.94 18.32
C GLN A 213 2.93 -37.97 19.43
#